data_AF-A0A5C1APQ8-F1
#
_entry.id   AF-A0A5C1APQ8-F1
#
_cell.length_a   1.000
_cell.length_b   1.000
_cell.length_c   1.000
_cell.angle_alpha   90.00
_cell.angle_beta   90.00
_cell.angle_gamma   90.00
#
_symmetry.space_group_name_H-M   'P 1'
#
loop_
_entity.id
_entity.type
_entity.pdbx_description
1 polymer ?
#
loop_
_entity_poly.entity_id
_entity_poly.type
_entity_poly.pdbx_seq_one_letter_code
_entity_poly.pdbx_strand_id
1 'polypeptide(L)'
;MPTRLSVALLEDRTVPSGVDDAPVLPAIDGVMQLHLQQIAAIGRQLGNRETVFAKVGDSNTFYPEFVTALGAAGYDPAANGLADRPDLVATWAAYHATPADGRTDSFARTSVASLVGYSSDNLRQNVATEIATVRPAVAIIMIGTNDIGNINSIPVFEDNLRRVIGICVNAGVIPVVSTVPDLLQHAEWEARVPAFNQAVQDVTTEADVPVWNFHRQTTALPNDGLRGDEIHLSISPNGSGQLGGSDLAYGANLRNRTTLEVLQKVRGIVFGGAAPDGEVTPVATPWVPLHAGEHVLAVGSGPGRGPEVAVYDADTQQLLSRIVPYEVGFRGGVATAVGDVTGDSVPDIVTGPGAGGGPVVNVFSGADGRLVRSWFAYEDSFRGGVMPAVGDVTGDGVADVAVGSGTGGGPRVRVFDGRDNAVVADFFAYEPTFRDGVNVAIATGSGGPRILTGPGVGGAPLLAAFDPRTGERVAGQFAFDPSLRGGLSVAAGDVTGDGVADWVVGGGPGGGPVVRTFDPAAGVWLGDFFAFDPASRAGVRVAVAGGRIATGQSSREGSAVRIGGDDVTPFGAFRGGVYVGGE
;
A
#
# COMPACT_ATOMS: atom_id res chain seq x y z
N MET A 1 24.04 26.55 0.70
CA MET A 1 24.08 25.96 2.05
C MET A 1 22.72 25.33 2.28
N PRO A 2 22.53 24.00 2.17
CA PRO A 2 21.25 23.41 2.48
C PRO A 2 21.11 23.30 4.01
N THR A 3 20.06 23.92 4.52
CA THR A 3 19.71 24.02 5.93
C THR A 3 19.35 22.64 6.47
N ARG A 4 20.07 22.18 7.50
CA ARG A 4 19.75 20.97 8.26
C ARG A 4 18.38 21.13 8.93
N LEU A 5 17.47 20.19 8.69
CA LEU A 5 16.31 19.98 9.55
C LEU A 5 16.82 19.57 10.94
N SER A 6 16.42 20.33 11.96
CA SER A 6 16.82 20.11 13.35
C SER A 6 15.95 19.06 14.04
N VAL A 7 16.59 18.32 14.94
CA VAL A 7 16.16 17.15 15.73
C VAL A 7 14.82 17.29 16.51
N ALA A 8 14.24 18.49 16.62
CA ALA A 8 13.07 18.77 17.45
C ALA A 8 11.69 18.35 16.87
N LEU A 9 11.64 17.64 15.74
CA LEU A 9 10.38 17.11 15.14
C LEU A 9 10.24 15.58 15.26
N LEU A 10 11.14 14.92 15.99
CA LEU A 10 11.12 13.46 16.18
C LEU A 10 10.44 13.01 17.49
N GLU A 11 10.10 13.92 18.40
CA GLU A 11 9.68 13.55 19.77
C GLU A 11 8.16 13.47 20.00
N ASP A 12 7.31 13.76 19.00
CA ASP A 12 5.85 13.63 19.11
C ASP A 12 5.23 12.53 18.24
N ARG A 13 6.05 11.57 17.78
CA ARG A 13 5.54 10.33 17.20
C ARG A 13 5.02 9.47 18.35
N THR A 14 3.76 9.02 18.26
CA THR A 14 3.34 7.81 18.95
C THR A 14 4.29 6.70 18.53
N VAL A 15 5.24 6.37 19.41
CA VAL A 15 6.25 5.33 19.20
C VAL A 15 5.48 4.04 18.88
N PRO A 16 5.74 3.37 17.74
CA PRO A 16 5.23 2.03 17.53
C PRO A 16 5.57 1.19 18.76
N SER A 17 4.65 0.36 19.24
CA SER A 17 4.89 -0.59 20.32
C SER A 17 6.32 -1.14 20.23
N GLY A 18 7.12 -1.01 21.30
CA GLY A 18 8.56 -1.27 21.26
C GLY A 18 8.92 -2.63 20.66
N VAL A 19 10.18 -2.86 20.31
CA VAL A 19 10.65 -4.12 19.69
C VAL A 19 10.06 -5.37 20.34
N ASP A 20 9.90 -5.37 21.67
CA ASP A 20 9.37 -6.50 22.44
C ASP A 20 7.94 -6.93 22.03
N ASP A 21 7.13 -5.99 21.54
CA ASP A 21 5.76 -6.25 21.10
C ASP A 21 5.68 -6.70 19.63
N ALA A 22 6.70 -6.37 18.81
CA ALA A 22 6.72 -6.69 17.38
C ALA A 22 6.75 -8.22 17.12
N PRO A 23 5.99 -8.73 16.14
CA PRO A 23 5.94 -10.17 15.85
C PRO A 23 7.32 -10.70 15.44
N VAL A 24 7.56 -11.98 15.74
CA VAL A 24 8.80 -12.68 15.38
C VAL A 24 9.05 -12.63 13.87
N LEU A 25 8.08 -13.12 13.09
CA LEU A 25 8.15 -12.99 11.64
C LEU A 25 7.72 -11.58 11.25
N PRO A 26 8.36 -10.97 10.23
CA PRO A 26 8.00 -9.62 9.81
C PRO A 26 6.51 -9.50 9.53
N ALA A 27 5.88 -8.45 10.05
CA ALA A 27 4.55 -8.04 9.60
C ALA A 27 4.70 -7.34 8.24
N ILE A 28 4.04 -7.85 7.22
CA ILE A 28 4.00 -7.27 5.87
C ILE A 28 2.55 -6.92 5.58
N ASP A 29 2.15 -5.70 5.91
CA ASP A 29 0.83 -5.18 5.57
C ASP A 29 0.72 -4.83 4.07
N GLY A 30 -0.47 -4.39 3.62
CA GLY A 30 -0.69 -4.08 2.21
C GLY A 30 0.13 -2.90 1.69
N VAL A 31 0.53 -1.95 2.55
CA VAL A 31 1.36 -0.81 2.16
C VAL A 31 2.79 -1.29 1.93
N MET A 32 3.34 -2.04 2.88
CA MET A 32 4.67 -2.62 2.77
C MET A 32 4.72 -3.58 1.57
N GLN A 33 3.72 -4.44 1.37
CA GLN A 33 3.66 -5.34 0.21
C GLN A 33 3.85 -4.59 -1.11
N LEU A 34 3.14 -3.48 -1.31
CA LEU A 34 3.27 -2.67 -2.53
C LEU A 34 4.68 -2.07 -2.69
N HIS A 35 5.26 -1.55 -1.60
CA HIS A 35 6.62 -1.04 -1.62
C HIS A 35 7.63 -2.14 -1.99
N LEU A 36 7.50 -3.33 -1.41
CA LEU A 36 8.37 -4.47 -1.71
C LEU A 36 8.21 -4.96 -3.15
N GLN A 37 6.99 -4.96 -3.68
CA GLN A 37 6.72 -5.28 -5.09
C GLN A 37 7.34 -4.25 -6.04
N GLN A 38 7.39 -2.96 -5.67
CA GLN A 38 8.09 -1.93 -6.43
C GLN A 38 9.61 -2.17 -6.43
N ILE A 39 10.21 -2.45 -5.27
CA ILE A 39 11.64 -2.81 -5.16
C ILE A 39 11.94 -4.02 -6.03
N ALA A 40 11.12 -5.07 -5.95
CA ALA A 40 11.23 -6.28 -6.76
C ALA A 40 11.13 -6.00 -8.27
N ALA A 41 10.20 -5.12 -8.69
CA ALA A 41 10.03 -4.75 -10.08
C ALA A 41 11.27 -4.03 -10.64
N ILE A 42 11.86 -3.11 -9.86
CA ILE A 42 13.14 -2.47 -10.18
C ILE A 42 14.24 -3.53 -10.27
N GLY A 43 14.31 -4.44 -9.29
CA GLY A 43 15.29 -5.52 -9.28
C GLY A 43 15.21 -6.40 -10.52
N ARG A 44 14.01 -6.76 -10.98
CA ARG A 44 13.81 -7.55 -12.20
C ARG A 44 14.34 -6.81 -13.44
N GLN A 45 14.17 -5.50 -13.52
CA GLN A 45 14.75 -4.68 -14.60
C GLN A 45 16.28 -4.63 -14.55
N LEU A 46 16.85 -4.69 -13.33
CA LEU A 46 18.30 -4.74 -13.09
C LEU A 46 18.90 -6.15 -13.20
N GLY A 47 18.08 -7.18 -13.43
CA GLY A 47 18.50 -8.57 -13.57
C GLY A 47 18.68 -9.32 -12.25
N ASN A 48 18.06 -8.86 -11.16
CA ASN A 48 17.95 -9.60 -9.90
C ASN A 48 17.06 -10.83 -10.06
N ARG A 49 17.35 -11.86 -9.27
CA ARG A 49 16.73 -13.20 -9.38
C ARG A 49 15.92 -13.51 -8.13
N GLU A 50 14.62 -13.75 -8.32
CA GLU A 50 13.63 -14.03 -7.25
C GLU A 50 13.99 -15.25 -6.38
N THR A 51 14.68 -16.22 -6.98
CA THR A 51 15.16 -17.45 -6.33
C THR A 51 16.61 -17.35 -5.85
N VAL A 52 17.13 -16.15 -5.63
CA VAL A 52 18.45 -15.91 -5.02
C VAL A 52 18.31 -14.90 -3.90
N PHE A 53 18.87 -15.24 -2.74
CA PHE A 53 19.03 -14.30 -1.62
C PHE A 53 20.52 -14.07 -1.29
N ALA A 54 20.83 -12.91 -0.71
CA ALA A 54 22.15 -12.58 -0.18
C ALA A 54 22.18 -12.73 1.34
N LYS A 55 23.34 -13.14 1.86
CA LYS A 55 23.64 -13.21 3.29
C LYS A 55 24.52 -12.02 3.64
N VAL A 56 24.10 -11.17 4.56
CA VAL A 56 24.73 -9.87 4.83
C VAL A 56 24.82 -9.68 6.35
N GLY A 57 26.02 -9.52 6.92
CA GLY A 57 26.10 -9.39 8.38
C GLY A 57 27.44 -9.68 9.04
N ASP A 58 27.40 -9.95 10.33
CA ASP A 58 28.58 -10.22 11.16
C ASP A 58 28.85 -11.72 11.37
N SER A 59 29.53 -12.10 12.48
CA SER A 59 29.83 -13.49 12.83
C SER A 59 28.58 -14.36 12.97
N ASN A 60 27.43 -13.79 13.31
CA ASN A 60 26.16 -14.52 13.37
C ASN A 60 25.55 -14.75 11.97
N THR A 61 26.15 -14.23 10.90
CA THR A 61 25.80 -14.50 9.49
C THR A 61 26.91 -15.26 8.77
N PHE A 62 28.05 -15.48 9.44
CA PHE A 62 29.24 -16.03 8.81
C PHE A 62 29.16 -17.54 8.62
N TYR A 63 29.93 -18.01 7.64
CA TYR A 63 30.12 -19.43 7.34
C TYR A 63 30.97 -20.10 8.44
N PRO A 64 30.72 -21.38 8.79
CA PRO A 64 29.73 -22.30 8.21
C PRO A 64 28.38 -22.34 8.93
N GLU A 65 28.18 -21.62 10.02
CA GLU A 65 27.03 -21.86 10.88
C GLU A 65 25.71 -21.34 10.28
N PHE A 66 25.75 -20.23 9.53
CA PHE A 66 24.55 -19.61 8.96
C PHE A 66 24.11 -20.27 7.66
N VAL A 67 22.99 -21.00 7.75
CA VAL A 67 22.24 -21.71 6.69
C VAL A 67 23.05 -22.58 5.72
N THR A 68 24.37 -22.71 5.90
CA THR A 68 25.26 -23.38 4.95
C THR A 68 24.95 -24.87 4.86
N ALA A 69 24.58 -25.50 5.98
CA ALA A 69 24.18 -26.91 6.01
C ALA A 69 23.00 -27.22 5.07
N LEU A 70 22.11 -26.25 4.81
CA LEU A 70 20.94 -26.43 3.94
C LEU A 70 21.34 -26.49 2.45
N GLY A 71 22.52 -26.01 2.08
CA GLY A 71 23.04 -26.09 0.72
C GLY A 71 23.97 -27.29 0.49
N ALA A 72 24.12 -28.18 1.48
CA ALA A 72 24.98 -29.35 1.35
C ALA A 72 24.42 -30.34 0.31
N ALA A 73 25.32 -30.98 -0.44
CA ALA A 73 24.93 -32.01 -1.40
C ALA A 73 24.20 -33.16 -0.69
N GLY A 74 22.99 -33.46 -1.13
CA GLY A 74 22.15 -34.51 -0.54
C GLY A 74 21.40 -34.10 0.74
N TYR A 75 21.39 -32.82 1.10
CA TYR A 75 20.54 -32.32 2.19
C TYR A 75 19.05 -32.56 1.87
N ASP A 76 18.34 -33.21 2.80
CA ASP A 76 16.90 -33.41 2.72
C ASP A 76 16.21 -32.63 3.86
N PRO A 77 15.56 -31.49 3.58
CA PRO A 77 14.90 -30.71 4.62
C PRO A 77 13.79 -31.51 5.34
N ALA A 78 13.10 -32.44 4.67
CA ALA A 78 12.04 -33.22 5.30
C ALA A 78 12.62 -34.14 6.39
N ALA A 79 13.73 -34.82 6.09
CA ALA A 79 14.44 -35.66 7.05
C ALA A 79 15.11 -34.85 8.18
N ASN A 80 15.42 -33.56 7.94
CA ASN A 80 16.08 -32.67 8.91
C ASN A 80 15.09 -31.73 9.62
N GLY A 81 13.88 -32.22 9.88
CA GLY A 81 12.90 -31.57 10.75
C GLY A 81 11.83 -30.73 10.04
N LEU A 82 11.67 -30.82 8.71
CA LEU A 82 10.65 -30.08 7.96
C LEU A 82 9.57 -30.97 7.31
N ALA A 83 9.45 -32.23 7.72
CA ALA A 83 8.46 -33.16 7.14
C ALA A 83 7.01 -32.65 7.25
N ASP A 84 6.69 -31.89 8.29
CA ASP A 84 5.38 -31.29 8.56
C ASP A 84 5.21 -29.87 7.98
N ARG A 85 6.23 -29.35 7.27
CA ARG A 85 6.29 -27.98 6.75
C ARG A 85 6.61 -27.96 5.25
N PRO A 86 5.71 -28.48 4.40
CA PRO A 86 5.91 -28.56 2.95
C PRO A 86 6.08 -27.19 2.29
N ASP A 87 5.52 -26.14 2.90
CA ASP A 87 5.70 -24.74 2.49
C ASP A 87 7.18 -24.30 2.55
N LEU A 88 7.91 -24.74 3.57
CA LEU A 88 9.33 -24.43 3.74
C LEU A 88 10.23 -25.35 2.94
N VAL A 89 9.85 -26.62 2.76
CA VAL A 89 10.52 -27.53 1.82
C VAL A 89 10.46 -26.96 0.40
N ALA A 90 9.30 -26.45 -0.04
CA ALA A 90 9.15 -25.82 -1.34
C ALA A 90 9.98 -24.52 -1.46
N THR A 91 10.02 -23.71 -0.40
CA THR A 91 10.83 -22.49 -0.36
C THR A 91 12.32 -22.80 -0.45
N TRP A 92 12.80 -23.77 0.34
CA TRP A 92 14.17 -24.27 0.26
C TRP A 92 14.50 -24.75 -1.15
N ALA A 93 13.65 -25.58 -1.75
CA ALA A 93 13.87 -26.15 -3.08
C ALA A 93 14.00 -25.04 -4.15
N ALA A 94 13.21 -23.97 -4.06
CA ALA A 94 13.28 -22.85 -4.98
C ALA A 94 14.65 -22.13 -4.93
N TYR A 95 15.19 -21.88 -3.74
CA TYR A 95 16.50 -21.25 -3.56
C TYR A 95 17.67 -22.20 -3.85
N HIS A 96 17.55 -23.49 -3.48
CA HIS A 96 18.59 -24.51 -3.69
C HIS A 96 18.77 -24.85 -5.18
N ALA A 97 17.69 -24.80 -5.97
CA ALA A 97 17.74 -25.08 -7.41
C ALA A 97 18.51 -24.02 -8.23
N THR A 98 18.78 -22.85 -7.67
CA THR A 98 19.37 -21.71 -8.41
C THR A 98 20.79 -21.41 -7.92
N PRO A 99 21.83 -21.67 -8.75
CA PRO A 99 23.19 -21.25 -8.41
C PRO A 99 23.28 -19.72 -8.30
N ALA A 100 23.72 -19.22 -7.14
CA ALA A 100 23.91 -17.80 -6.86
C ALA A 100 25.13 -17.23 -7.59
N ASP A 101 26.21 -18.00 -7.76
CA ASP A 101 27.46 -17.57 -8.42
C ASP A 101 27.85 -18.46 -9.62
N GLY A 102 26.89 -19.23 -10.14
CA GLY A 102 27.11 -20.20 -11.21
C GLY A 102 27.69 -21.53 -10.73
N ARG A 103 27.97 -21.70 -9.43
CA ARG A 103 28.45 -22.97 -8.85
C ARG A 103 27.68 -23.41 -7.62
N THR A 104 27.42 -22.48 -6.70
CA THR A 104 26.79 -22.75 -5.40
C THR A 104 25.53 -21.91 -5.25
N ASP A 105 24.52 -22.43 -4.57
CA ASP A 105 23.30 -21.70 -4.24
C ASP A 105 23.53 -20.67 -3.10
N SER A 106 22.49 -19.91 -2.77
CA SER A 106 22.53 -18.91 -1.69
C SER A 106 22.83 -19.48 -0.30
N PHE A 107 22.48 -20.74 -0.03
CA PHE A 107 22.74 -21.41 1.25
C PHE A 107 24.22 -21.74 1.39
N ALA A 108 24.78 -22.49 0.44
CA ALA A 108 26.14 -23.03 0.50
C ALA A 108 27.25 -21.99 0.31
N ARG A 109 26.97 -20.88 -0.40
CA ARG A 109 27.99 -19.91 -0.79
C ARG A 109 28.50 -19.06 0.39
N THR A 110 29.80 -18.83 0.50
CA THR A 110 30.35 -17.84 1.44
C THR A 110 30.12 -16.41 0.94
N SER A 111 29.44 -15.57 1.72
CA SER A 111 29.17 -14.17 1.35
C SER A 111 30.41 -13.29 1.47
N VAL A 112 30.56 -12.30 0.59
CA VAL A 112 31.62 -11.27 0.73
C VAL A 112 31.17 -10.11 1.62
N ALA A 113 29.87 -10.01 1.89
CA ALA A 113 29.29 -9.05 2.84
C ALA A 113 28.95 -9.70 4.18
N SER A 114 29.59 -10.81 4.52
CA SER A 114 29.55 -11.38 5.87
C SER A 114 30.91 -11.87 6.31
N LEU A 115 31.37 -11.39 7.47
CA LEU A 115 32.64 -11.78 8.07
C LEU A 115 32.59 -11.64 9.59
N VAL A 116 33.36 -12.47 10.29
CA VAL A 116 33.61 -12.30 11.73
C VAL A 116 34.19 -10.91 11.99
N GLY A 117 33.64 -10.22 13.00
CA GLY A 117 34.08 -8.90 13.42
C GLY A 117 33.49 -7.73 12.62
N TYR A 118 32.67 -7.96 11.61
CA TYR A 118 32.02 -6.86 10.88
C TYR A 118 31.03 -6.10 11.77
N SER A 119 31.14 -4.78 11.76
CA SER A 119 30.11 -3.86 12.25
C SER A 119 29.33 -3.26 11.06
N SER A 120 28.33 -2.44 11.37
CA SER A 120 27.57 -1.65 10.39
C SER A 120 28.47 -0.82 9.45
N ASP A 121 29.65 -0.38 9.92
CA ASP A 121 30.64 0.37 9.13
C ASP A 121 31.34 -0.47 8.06
N ASN A 122 31.63 -1.74 8.37
CA ASN A 122 32.19 -2.65 7.38
C ASN A 122 31.11 -3.00 6.34
N LEU A 123 29.88 -3.20 6.80
CA LEU A 123 28.79 -3.66 5.95
C LEU A 123 28.43 -2.67 4.84
N ARG A 124 28.36 -1.37 5.16
CA ARG A 124 28.09 -0.32 4.16
C ARG A 124 29.11 -0.26 3.03
N GLN A 125 30.31 -0.84 3.20
CA GLN A 125 31.35 -0.89 2.17
C GLN A 125 31.25 -2.13 1.27
N ASN A 126 30.69 -3.22 1.79
CA ASN A 126 30.75 -4.54 1.14
C ASN A 126 29.42 -5.03 0.57
N VAL A 127 28.29 -4.51 1.07
CA VAL A 127 26.94 -4.97 0.65
C VAL A 127 26.69 -4.78 -0.85
N ALA A 128 27.19 -3.70 -1.46
CA ALA A 128 27.06 -3.46 -2.89
C ALA A 128 27.81 -4.52 -3.74
N THR A 129 28.99 -4.95 -3.29
CA THR A 129 29.79 -5.98 -3.97
C THR A 129 29.08 -7.34 -3.94
N GLU A 130 28.47 -7.68 -2.80
CA GLU A 130 27.66 -8.90 -2.66
C GLU A 130 26.47 -8.89 -3.62
N ILE A 131 25.71 -7.79 -3.63
CA ILE A 131 24.55 -7.62 -4.51
C ILE A 131 24.96 -7.73 -5.98
N ALA A 132 26.05 -7.07 -6.39
CA ALA A 132 26.54 -7.14 -7.76
C ALA A 132 26.97 -8.57 -8.16
N THR A 133 27.48 -9.35 -7.21
CA THR A 133 27.95 -10.72 -7.44
C THR A 133 26.79 -11.69 -7.67
N VAL A 134 25.78 -11.67 -6.79
CA VAL A 134 24.72 -12.70 -6.80
C VAL A 134 23.39 -12.21 -7.36
N ARG A 135 23.21 -10.90 -7.55
CA ARG A 135 21.95 -10.28 -8.03
C ARG A 135 20.71 -10.85 -7.33
N PRO A 136 20.62 -10.72 -6.00
CA PRO A 136 19.56 -11.32 -5.21
C PRO A 136 18.26 -10.52 -5.33
N ALA A 137 17.11 -11.14 -5.11
CA ALA A 137 15.87 -10.40 -4.86
C ALA A 137 15.70 -9.99 -3.40
N VAL A 138 16.32 -10.74 -2.47
CA VAL A 138 16.21 -10.53 -1.02
C VAL A 138 17.60 -10.53 -0.39
N ALA A 139 17.86 -9.63 0.57
CA ALA A 139 19.05 -9.66 1.42
C ALA A 139 18.63 -9.90 2.87
N ILE A 140 19.12 -10.99 3.47
CA ILE A 140 18.95 -11.24 4.91
C ILE A 140 20.11 -10.55 5.64
N ILE A 141 19.77 -9.59 6.49
CA ILE A 141 20.72 -8.71 7.18
C ILE A 141 20.67 -8.98 8.69
N MET A 142 21.75 -9.54 9.26
CA MET A 142 21.93 -9.63 10.71
C MET A 142 23.23 -8.90 11.08
N ILE A 143 23.11 -7.73 11.72
CA ILE A 143 24.25 -6.88 12.06
C ILE A 143 23.98 -6.16 13.38
N GLY A 144 25.02 -5.97 14.17
CA GLY A 144 24.99 -5.11 15.35
C GLY A 144 25.75 -5.67 16.53
N THR A 145 26.08 -6.97 16.53
CA THR A 145 26.86 -7.60 17.62
C THR A 145 28.18 -6.87 17.84
N ASN A 146 28.92 -6.57 16.77
CA ASN A 146 30.19 -5.84 16.87
C ASN A 146 30.00 -4.32 17.06
N ASP A 147 28.87 -3.74 16.67
CA ASP A 147 28.57 -2.33 16.98
C ASP A 147 28.34 -2.13 18.49
N ILE A 148 27.67 -3.10 19.12
CA ILE A 148 27.54 -3.16 20.57
C ILE A 148 28.93 -3.40 21.19
N GLY A 149 29.66 -4.45 20.80
CA GLY A 149 30.97 -4.74 21.37
C GLY A 149 32.00 -3.61 21.24
N ASN A 150 31.99 -2.88 20.12
CA ASN A 150 32.92 -1.76 19.86
C ASN A 150 32.46 -0.41 20.45
N ILE A 151 31.32 -0.37 21.14
CA ILE A 151 30.78 0.84 21.76
C ILE A 151 30.44 1.94 20.73
N ASN A 152 29.88 1.55 19.58
CA ASN A 152 29.30 2.51 18.64
C ASN A 152 28.11 3.23 19.27
N SER A 153 27.96 4.52 18.97
CA SER A 153 26.76 5.25 19.40
C SER A 153 25.55 4.85 18.57
N ILE A 154 24.36 4.88 19.16
CA ILE A 154 23.09 4.59 18.45
C ILE A 154 22.95 5.42 17.16
N PRO A 155 23.22 6.73 17.14
CA PRO A 155 23.11 7.52 15.91
C PRO A 155 24.05 7.09 14.77
N VAL A 156 25.25 6.59 15.12
CA VAL A 156 26.20 6.07 14.11
C VAL A 156 25.67 4.76 13.53
N PHE A 157 25.19 3.87 14.39
CA PHE A 157 24.58 2.61 13.96
C PHE A 157 23.37 2.84 13.05
N GLU A 158 22.46 3.76 13.42
CA GLU A 158 21.30 4.08 12.58
C GLU A 158 21.70 4.67 11.22
N ASP A 159 22.63 5.63 11.15
CA ASP A 159 23.08 6.22 9.88
C ASP A 159 23.69 5.16 8.97
N ASN A 160 24.50 4.26 9.53
CA ASN A 160 25.05 3.14 8.77
C ASN A 160 23.96 2.18 8.28
N LEU A 161 23.00 1.83 9.13
CA LEU A 161 21.91 0.92 8.77
C LEU A 161 21.00 1.53 7.68
N ARG A 162 20.64 2.82 7.79
CA ARG A 162 19.92 3.56 6.74
C ARG A 162 20.64 3.49 5.41
N ARG A 163 21.97 3.65 5.40
CA ARG A 163 22.78 3.55 4.18
C ARG A 163 22.79 2.14 3.59
N VAL A 164 22.94 1.11 4.43
CA VAL A 164 22.89 -0.29 3.98
C VAL A 164 21.54 -0.61 3.35
N ILE A 165 20.43 -0.25 4.02
CA ILE A 165 19.08 -0.43 3.48
C ILE A 165 18.91 0.35 2.17
N GLY A 166 19.36 1.60 2.12
CA GLY A 166 19.31 2.42 0.91
C GLY A 166 20.08 1.80 -0.26
N ILE A 167 21.24 1.18 -0.03
CA ILE A 167 21.99 0.45 -1.07
C ILE A 167 21.16 -0.73 -1.60
N CYS A 168 20.55 -1.53 -0.72
CA CYS A 168 19.70 -2.65 -1.11
C CYS A 168 18.49 -2.19 -1.95
N VAL A 169 17.73 -1.23 -1.43
CA VAL A 169 16.51 -0.70 -2.08
C VAL A 169 16.84 -0.12 -3.46
N ASN A 170 17.88 0.71 -3.56
CA ASN A 170 18.30 1.31 -4.83
C ASN A 170 18.81 0.28 -5.86
N ALA A 171 19.30 -0.86 -5.38
CA ALA A 171 19.70 -1.98 -6.24
C ALA A 171 18.54 -2.94 -6.56
N GLY A 172 17.31 -2.63 -6.15
CA GLY A 172 16.13 -3.49 -6.36
C GLY A 172 16.18 -4.78 -5.53
N VAL A 173 16.79 -4.73 -4.34
CA VAL A 173 16.91 -5.85 -3.40
C VAL A 173 16.10 -5.54 -2.14
N ILE A 174 15.22 -6.45 -1.73
CA ILE A 174 14.41 -6.30 -0.51
C ILE A 174 15.30 -6.61 0.71
N PRO A 175 15.62 -5.63 1.56
CA PRO A 175 16.36 -5.90 2.79
C PRO A 175 15.40 -6.42 3.86
N VAL A 176 15.75 -7.53 4.50
CA VAL A 176 15.09 -8.02 5.71
C VAL A 176 16.09 -7.95 6.84
N VAL A 177 15.82 -7.10 7.83
CA VAL A 177 16.80 -6.79 8.90
C VAL A 177 16.38 -7.49 10.19
N SER A 178 17.30 -8.21 10.80
CA SER A 178 17.09 -8.87 12.08
C SER A 178 17.39 -7.96 13.25
N THR A 179 16.67 -8.14 14.35
CA THR A 179 17.14 -7.71 15.68
C THR A 179 18.34 -8.56 16.12
N VAL A 180 19.17 -7.98 16.99
CA VAL A 180 20.41 -8.56 17.54
C VAL A 180 20.06 -9.41 18.77
N PRO A 181 20.54 -10.66 18.87
CA PRO A 181 20.38 -11.49 20.06
C PRO A 181 21.12 -10.88 21.27
N ASP A 182 20.84 -11.38 22.47
CA ASP A 182 21.52 -10.93 23.69
C ASP A 182 23.03 -11.23 23.65
N LEU A 183 23.79 -10.48 24.45
CA LEU A 183 25.25 -10.56 24.56
C LEU A 183 25.64 -10.64 26.03
N LEU A 184 25.60 -11.85 26.60
CA LEU A 184 25.71 -12.08 28.05
C LEU A 184 27.16 -12.02 28.57
N GLN A 185 28.16 -12.00 27.69
CA GLN A 185 29.57 -11.97 28.09
C GLN A 185 29.92 -10.74 28.95
N HIS A 186 29.24 -9.62 28.71
CA HIS A 186 29.52 -8.32 29.29
C HIS A 186 28.19 -7.63 29.64
N ALA A 187 27.94 -7.37 30.94
CA ALA A 187 26.71 -6.71 31.39
C ALA A 187 26.52 -5.31 30.74
N GLU A 188 27.61 -4.62 30.44
CA GLU A 188 27.61 -3.34 29.72
C GLU A 188 27.19 -3.46 28.23
N TRP A 189 27.39 -4.62 27.61
CA TRP A 189 26.96 -4.90 26.23
C TRP A 189 25.50 -5.34 26.22
N GLU A 190 25.14 -6.26 27.11
CA GLU A 190 23.76 -6.72 27.32
C GLU A 190 22.80 -5.54 27.53
N ALA A 191 23.15 -4.59 28.41
CA ALA A 191 22.33 -3.41 28.70
C ALA A 191 22.08 -2.49 27.49
N ARG A 192 22.84 -2.65 26.39
CA ARG A 192 22.69 -1.85 25.17
C ARG A 192 21.86 -2.55 24.09
N VAL A 193 21.64 -3.86 24.19
CA VAL A 193 20.87 -4.64 23.20
C VAL A 193 19.48 -4.03 22.94
N PRO A 194 18.68 -3.62 23.96
CA PRO A 194 17.37 -3.04 23.72
C PRO A 194 17.40 -1.76 22.87
N ALA A 195 18.37 -0.87 23.13
CA ALA A 195 18.51 0.39 22.39
C ALA A 195 18.93 0.16 20.93
N PHE A 196 19.81 -0.81 20.67
CA PHE A 196 20.20 -1.19 19.32
C PHE A 196 19.07 -1.86 18.55
N ASN A 197 18.31 -2.72 19.21
CA ASN A 197 17.15 -3.35 18.60
C ASN A 197 16.06 -2.32 18.29
N GLN A 198 15.86 -1.32 19.16
CA GLN A 198 14.95 -0.21 18.87
C GLN A 198 15.41 0.59 17.65
N ALA A 199 16.72 0.85 17.54
CA ALA A 199 17.28 1.49 16.36
C ALA A 199 17.05 0.69 15.06
N VAL A 200 17.13 -0.65 15.11
CA VAL A 200 16.75 -1.51 13.98
C VAL A 200 15.28 -1.32 13.61
N GLN A 201 14.38 -1.35 14.60
CA GLN A 201 12.94 -1.17 14.39
C GLN A 201 12.63 0.21 13.79
N ASP A 202 13.22 1.27 14.33
CA ASP A 202 12.97 2.65 13.89
C ASP A 202 13.43 2.84 12.44
N VAL A 203 14.63 2.38 12.10
CA VAL A 203 15.20 2.52 10.75
C VAL A 203 14.44 1.66 9.72
N THR A 204 14.02 0.45 10.08
CA THR A 204 13.21 -0.41 9.20
C THR A 204 11.80 0.13 9.00
N THR A 205 11.19 0.69 10.05
CA THR A 205 9.88 1.37 9.98
C THR A 205 9.96 2.64 9.12
N GLU A 206 11.03 3.42 9.27
CA GLU A 206 11.31 4.60 8.44
C GLU A 206 11.42 4.23 6.96
N ALA A 207 12.13 3.15 6.66
CA ALA A 207 12.34 2.67 5.29
C ALA A 207 11.19 1.80 4.73
N ASP A 208 10.20 1.44 5.56
CA ASP A 208 9.10 0.54 5.20
C ASP A 208 9.57 -0.80 4.62
N VAL A 209 10.47 -1.47 5.35
CA VAL A 209 11.05 -2.77 4.99
C VAL A 209 10.90 -3.79 6.13
N PRO A 210 10.91 -5.11 5.84
CA PRO A 210 10.68 -6.14 6.85
C PRO A 210 11.73 -6.17 7.97
N VAL A 211 11.25 -6.23 9.22
CA VAL A 211 12.04 -6.51 10.41
C VAL A 211 11.77 -7.92 10.92
N TRP A 212 12.82 -8.72 11.08
CA TRP A 212 12.77 -10.04 11.70
C TRP A 212 13.14 -9.91 13.17
N ASN A 213 12.18 -10.09 14.07
CA ASN A 213 12.43 -9.99 15.51
C ASN A 213 13.02 -11.28 16.07
N PHE A 214 14.27 -11.55 15.70
CA PHE A 214 14.99 -12.75 16.10
C PHE A 214 15.34 -12.75 17.61
N HIS A 215 15.70 -11.59 18.17
CA HIS A 215 15.97 -11.42 19.61
C HIS A 215 14.84 -11.98 20.48
N ARG A 216 13.58 -11.66 20.14
CA ARG A 216 12.40 -12.17 20.84
C ARG A 216 12.31 -13.70 20.87
N GLN A 217 12.87 -14.39 19.89
CA GLN A 217 12.89 -15.85 19.87
C GLN A 217 13.99 -16.43 20.74
N THR A 218 15.13 -15.74 20.85
CA THR A 218 16.31 -16.23 21.55
C THR A 218 16.16 -16.12 23.07
N THR A 219 15.47 -15.11 23.58
CA THR A 219 15.23 -14.92 25.04
C THR A 219 14.45 -16.06 25.72
N ALA A 220 13.76 -16.89 24.95
CA ALA A 220 13.05 -18.06 25.46
C ALA A 220 13.91 -19.35 25.47
N LEU A 221 15.12 -19.29 24.91
CA LEU A 221 16.00 -20.44 24.79
C LEU A 221 16.93 -20.57 26.00
N PRO A 222 17.48 -21.78 26.26
CA PRO A 222 18.56 -21.93 27.22
C PRO A 222 19.72 -20.98 26.91
N ASN A 223 20.17 -20.23 27.93
CA ASN A 223 21.25 -19.23 27.82
C ASN A 223 21.01 -18.22 26.69
N ASP A 224 19.75 -17.80 26.51
CA ASP A 224 19.29 -16.92 25.44
C ASP A 224 19.74 -17.37 24.04
N GLY A 225 19.85 -18.68 23.85
CA GLY A 225 20.28 -19.29 22.59
C GLY A 225 21.77 -19.12 22.30
N LEU A 226 22.58 -18.70 23.26
CA LEU A 226 24.02 -18.50 23.13
C LEU A 226 24.82 -19.72 23.58
N ARG A 227 25.99 -19.94 22.96
CA ARG A 227 26.97 -20.93 23.41
C ARG A 227 27.80 -20.38 24.57
N GLY A 228 28.70 -21.18 25.12
CA GLY A 228 29.47 -20.83 26.32
C GLY A 228 30.43 -19.63 26.20
N ASP A 229 30.56 -19.00 25.02
CA ASP A 229 31.27 -17.71 24.89
C ASP A 229 30.34 -16.49 25.09
N GLU A 230 29.03 -16.74 25.27
CA GLU A 230 28.00 -15.75 25.59
C GLU A 230 27.89 -14.61 24.55
N ILE A 231 28.32 -14.88 23.32
CA ILE A 231 28.21 -13.97 22.16
C ILE A 231 27.59 -14.70 20.95
N HIS A 232 28.04 -15.91 20.67
CA HIS A 232 27.64 -16.62 19.47
C HIS A 232 26.51 -17.60 19.77
N LEU A 233 25.68 -17.84 18.76
CA LEU A 233 24.56 -18.74 18.90
C LEU A 233 25.00 -20.20 19.17
N SER A 234 24.26 -20.88 20.03
CA SER A 234 24.43 -22.29 20.33
C SER A 234 24.03 -23.15 19.12
N ILE A 235 24.72 -24.28 18.95
CA ILE A 235 24.52 -25.20 17.83
C ILE A 235 24.14 -26.56 18.41
N SER A 236 23.13 -27.18 17.83
CA SER A 236 22.74 -28.54 18.20
C SER A 236 23.94 -29.52 18.03
N PRO A 237 24.09 -30.51 18.93
CA PRO A 237 25.04 -31.61 18.73
C PRO A 237 24.80 -32.40 17.43
N ASN A 238 23.58 -32.32 16.87
CA ASN A 238 23.21 -32.94 15.60
C ASN A 238 23.50 -32.05 14.37
N GLY A 239 24.06 -30.85 14.59
CA GLY A 239 24.45 -29.89 13.57
C GLY A 239 23.43 -28.77 13.34
N SER A 240 23.88 -27.65 12.75
CA SER A 240 23.07 -26.44 12.51
C SER A 240 22.00 -26.59 11.42
N GLY A 241 22.00 -27.72 10.70
CA GLY A 241 21.03 -28.07 9.67
C GLY A 241 19.79 -28.83 10.17
N GLN A 242 19.71 -29.14 11.47
CA GLN A 242 18.50 -29.71 12.08
C GLN A 242 17.52 -28.60 12.41
N LEU A 243 16.32 -28.64 11.83
CA LEU A 243 15.38 -27.52 11.83
C LEU A 243 14.04 -27.84 12.50
N GLY A 244 13.99 -28.90 13.32
CA GLY A 244 12.79 -29.32 14.02
C GLY A 244 13.08 -29.98 15.37
N GLY A 245 12.01 -30.31 16.11
CA GLY A 245 12.11 -31.04 17.38
C GLY A 245 12.95 -30.32 18.45
N SER A 246 13.69 -31.09 19.25
CA SER A 246 14.53 -30.56 20.32
C SER A 246 15.71 -29.73 19.84
N ASP A 247 16.10 -29.84 18.56
CA ASP A 247 17.21 -29.08 18.00
C ASP A 247 16.89 -27.57 17.89
N LEU A 248 15.60 -27.19 17.93
CA LEU A 248 15.17 -25.79 17.99
C LEU A 248 15.42 -25.13 19.35
N ALA A 249 15.90 -25.88 20.35
CA ALA A 249 16.41 -25.31 21.60
C ALA A 249 17.78 -24.61 21.44
N TYR A 250 18.40 -24.69 20.27
CA TYR A 250 19.71 -24.11 19.97
C TYR A 250 19.57 -22.88 19.06
N GLY A 251 20.25 -21.79 19.38
CA GLY A 251 20.06 -20.50 18.72
C GLY A 251 20.35 -20.51 17.22
N ALA A 252 21.41 -21.20 16.78
CA ALA A 252 21.79 -21.27 15.37
C ALA A 252 20.80 -22.10 14.53
N ASN A 253 20.26 -23.16 15.13
CA ASN A 253 19.24 -24.02 14.52
C ASN A 253 17.92 -23.26 14.39
N LEU A 254 17.49 -22.56 15.46
CA LEU A 254 16.32 -21.69 15.42
C LEU A 254 16.49 -20.59 14.38
N ARG A 255 17.62 -19.87 14.37
CA ARG A 255 17.96 -18.85 13.35
C ARG A 255 17.84 -19.39 11.93
N ASN A 256 18.43 -20.55 11.65
CA ASN A 256 18.40 -21.14 10.32
C ASN A 256 16.97 -21.54 9.91
N ARG A 257 16.18 -22.03 10.87
CA ARG A 257 14.77 -22.36 10.69
C ARG A 257 13.93 -21.11 10.40
N THR A 258 14.04 -20.06 11.22
CA THR A 258 13.26 -18.84 11.00
C THR A 258 13.72 -18.04 9.79
N THR A 259 14.99 -18.17 9.37
CA THR A 259 15.43 -17.60 8.07
C THR A 259 14.60 -18.17 6.90
N LEU A 260 14.31 -19.48 6.89
CA LEU A 260 13.43 -20.07 5.88
C LEU A 260 11.99 -19.58 6.00
N GLU A 261 11.47 -19.39 7.22
CA GLU A 261 10.12 -18.87 7.45
C GLU A 261 9.99 -17.41 6.98
N VAL A 262 11.00 -16.58 7.22
CA VAL A 262 11.10 -15.22 6.70
C VAL A 262 11.12 -15.21 5.17
N LEU A 263 11.99 -16.02 4.56
CA LEU A 263 12.08 -16.13 3.10
C LEU A 263 10.76 -16.63 2.49
N GLN A 264 10.11 -17.61 3.10
CA GLN A 264 8.82 -18.14 2.66
C GLN A 264 7.74 -17.05 2.72
N LYS A 265 7.68 -16.29 3.80
CA LYS A 265 6.70 -15.22 3.99
C LYS A 265 6.88 -14.09 2.98
N VAL A 266 8.10 -13.55 2.87
CA VAL A 266 8.42 -12.51 1.87
C VAL A 266 8.12 -13.02 0.48
N ARG A 267 8.51 -14.27 0.15
CA ARG A 267 8.25 -14.82 -1.17
C ARG A 267 6.77 -14.97 -1.47
N GLY A 268 5.98 -15.47 -0.52
CA GLY A 268 4.53 -15.62 -0.66
C GLY A 268 3.85 -14.29 -0.92
N ILE A 269 4.12 -13.28 -0.09
CA ILE A 269 3.42 -11.99 -0.13
C ILE A 269 3.90 -11.12 -1.32
N VAL A 270 5.20 -11.11 -1.62
CA VAL A 270 5.76 -10.22 -2.66
C VAL A 270 5.69 -10.84 -4.05
N PHE A 271 6.06 -12.12 -4.19
CA PHE A 271 6.19 -12.78 -5.51
C PHE A 271 5.07 -13.79 -5.79
N GLY A 272 4.46 -14.35 -4.74
CA GLY A 272 3.49 -15.45 -4.83
C GLY A 272 2.02 -15.05 -4.81
N GLY A 273 1.70 -13.76 -4.62
CA GLY A 273 0.34 -13.26 -4.55
C GLY A 273 -0.44 -13.62 -3.28
N ALA A 274 0.24 -14.05 -2.22
CA ALA A 274 -0.40 -14.24 -0.91
C ALA A 274 -0.89 -12.90 -0.35
N ALA A 275 -1.97 -12.94 0.42
CA ALA A 275 -2.50 -11.77 1.10
C ALA A 275 -1.49 -11.22 2.14
N PRO A 276 -1.33 -9.90 2.24
CA PRO A 276 -0.55 -9.27 3.32
C PRO A 276 -1.20 -9.53 4.69
N ASP A 277 -0.41 -9.35 5.75
CA ASP A 277 -0.89 -9.53 7.12
C ASP A 277 -2.00 -8.52 7.46
N GLY A 278 -3.02 -9.01 8.17
CA GLY A 278 -4.16 -8.20 8.58
C GLY A 278 -5.15 -7.86 7.45
N GLU A 279 -4.96 -8.39 6.24
CA GLU A 279 -5.98 -8.32 5.19
C GLU A 279 -7.11 -9.32 5.47
N VAL A 280 -8.33 -8.83 5.72
CA VAL A 280 -9.53 -9.66 5.81
C VAL A 280 -10.03 -9.93 4.39
N THR A 281 -10.31 -11.18 4.06
CA THR A 281 -11.01 -11.51 2.80
C THR A 281 -12.33 -10.73 2.76
N PRO A 282 -12.57 -9.87 1.76
CA PRO A 282 -13.84 -9.16 1.66
C PRO A 282 -15.01 -10.14 1.58
N VAL A 283 -16.02 -9.95 2.43
CA VAL A 283 -17.25 -10.75 2.41
C VAL A 283 -18.42 -9.79 2.20
N ALA A 284 -19.22 -10.06 1.18
CA ALA A 284 -20.47 -9.34 0.97
C ALA A 284 -21.45 -9.61 2.12
N THR A 285 -22.15 -8.58 2.58
CA THR A 285 -23.24 -8.73 3.55
C THR A 285 -24.57 -8.96 2.83
N PRO A 286 -25.60 -9.51 3.51
CA PRO A 286 -26.97 -9.41 3.01
C PRO A 286 -27.31 -7.95 2.67
N TRP A 287 -27.98 -7.71 1.55
CA TRP A 287 -28.37 -6.38 1.12
C TRP A 287 -29.49 -5.82 2.00
N VAL A 288 -29.35 -4.57 2.40
CA VAL A 288 -30.40 -3.77 3.02
C VAL A 288 -31.00 -2.88 1.92
N PRO A 289 -32.29 -3.08 1.53
CA PRO A 289 -32.94 -2.27 0.51
C PRO A 289 -32.88 -0.78 0.82
N LEU A 290 -32.45 0.01 -0.17
CA LEU A 290 -32.49 1.47 -0.13
C LEU A 290 -33.89 1.97 -0.52
N HIS A 291 -34.17 3.23 -0.19
CA HIS A 291 -35.47 3.85 -0.47
C HIS A 291 -35.33 5.17 -1.23
N ALA A 292 -36.43 5.56 -1.88
CA ALA A 292 -36.47 6.82 -2.60
C ALA A 292 -36.25 8.03 -1.69
N GLY A 293 -35.34 8.92 -2.09
CA GLY A 293 -34.94 10.10 -1.33
C GLY A 293 -33.96 9.83 -0.18
N GLU A 294 -33.40 8.62 -0.07
CA GLU A 294 -32.35 8.30 0.90
C GLU A 294 -30.99 8.85 0.43
N HIS A 295 -30.27 9.56 1.30
CA HIS A 295 -28.92 10.02 1.01
C HIS A 295 -27.92 8.90 1.26
N VAL A 296 -27.21 8.49 0.22
CA VAL A 296 -26.37 7.29 0.27
C VAL A 296 -24.92 7.61 -0.06
N LEU A 297 -24.01 6.99 0.68
CA LEU A 297 -22.58 7.07 0.45
C LEU A 297 -22.01 5.68 0.12
N ALA A 298 -21.37 5.56 -1.05
CA ALA A 298 -20.64 4.36 -1.45
C ALA A 298 -19.13 4.57 -1.31
N VAL A 299 -18.50 3.76 -0.46
CA VAL A 299 -17.09 3.81 -0.12
C VAL A 299 -16.38 2.58 -0.66
N GLY A 300 -15.63 2.75 -1.75
CA GLY A 300 -14.82 1.69 -2.34
C GLY A 300 -13.42 1.61 -1.75
N SER A 301 -12.89 0.39 -1.64
CA SER A 301 -11.54 0.13 -1.15
C SER A 301 -10.48 0.70 -2.08
N GLY A 302 -9.39 1.23 -1.52
CA GLY A 302 -8.26 1.74 -2.27
C GLY A 302 -7.32 0.62 -2.76
N PRO A 303 -6.31 0.98 -3.57
CA PRO A 303 -5.29 0.02 -4.03
C PRO A 303 -4.60 -0.73 -2.88
N GLY A 304 -4.25 -2.00 -3.11
CA GLY A 304 -3.62 -2.88 -2.13
C GLY A 304 -4.60 -3.60 -1.18
N ARG A 305 -5.92 -3.37 -1.35
CA ARG A 305 -6.98 -4.08 -0.62
C ARG A 305 -7.86 -4.89 -1.55
N GLY A 306 -8.46 -5.96 -1.03
CA GLY A 306 -9.54 -6.67 -1.72
C GLY A 306 -10.67 -5.72 -2.17
N PRO A 307 -11.41 -6.05 -3.24
CA PRO A 307 -12.26 -5.10 -3.93
C PRO A 307 -13.62 -4.99 -3.26
N GLU A 308 -13.67 -4.27 -2.16
CA GLU A 308 -14.86 -4.11 -1.34
C GLU A 308 -15.47 -2.73 -1.53
N VAL A 309 -16.79 -2.65 -1.56
CA VAL A 309 -17.53 -1.39 -1.47
C VAL A 309 -18.46 -1.48 -0.28
N ALA A 310 -18.34 -0.53 0.63
CA ALA A 310 -19.23 -0.34 1.77
C ALA A 310 -20.25 0.76 1.46
N VAL A 311 -21.52 0.47 1.71
CA VAL A 311 -22.66 1.37 1.46
C VAL A 311 -23.18 1.86 2.81
N TYR A 312 -23.32 3.17 2.95
CA TYR A 312 -23.76 3.84 4.16
C TYR A 312 -24.98 4.71 3.89
N ASP A 313 -25.82 4.82 4.91
CA ASP A 313 -26.73 5.94 5.07
C ASP A 313 -25.88 7.18 5.41
N ALA A 314 -25.96 8.22 4.59
CA ALA A 314 -25.17 9.44 4.75
C ALA A 314 -25.66 10.32 5.90
N ASP A 315 -26.94 10.24 6.27
CA ASP A 315 -27.54 10.98 7.38
C ASP A 315 -27.14 10.39 8.73
N THR A 316 -27.33 9.08 8.89
CA THR A 316 -27.10 8.36 10.16
C THR A 316 -25.68 7.82 10.30
N GLN A 317 -24.92 7.78 9.20
CA GLN A 317 -23.59 7.17 9.12
C GLN A 317 -23.57 5.65 9.35
N GLN A 318 -24.75 5.02 9.33
CA GLN A 318 -24.87 3.59 9.55
C GLN A 318 -24.39 2.82 8.32
N LEU A 319 -23.56 1.79 8.53
CA LEU A 319 -23.25 0.82 7.49
C LEU A 319 -24.52 0.03 7.15
N LEU A 320 -24.95 0.12 5.90
CA LEU A 320 -26.11 -0.60 5.37
C LEU A 320 -25.68 -1.94 4.76
N SER A 321 -24.69 -1.93 3.88
CA SER A 321 -24.29 -3.12 3.12
C SER A 321 -22.82 -3.11 2.69
N ARG A 322 -22.27 -4.28 2.37
CA ARG A 322 -20.97 -4.47 1.74
C ARG A 322 -21.13 -5.34 0.50
N ILE A 323 -20.54 -4.92 -0.61
CA ILE A 323 -20.51 -5.69 -1.86
C ILE A 323 -19.06 -5.90 -2.32
N VAL A 324 -18.85 -6.98 -3.08
CA VAL A 324 -17.55 -7.34 -3.66
C VAL A 324 -17.71 -7.38 -5.18
N PRO A 325 -17.60 -6.24 -5.88
CA PRO A 325 -17.97 -6.13 -7.29
C PRO A 325 -17.02 -6.83 -8.27
N TYR A 326 -15.84 -7.26 -7.83
CA TYR A 326 -14.79 -7.87 -8.65
C TYR A 326 -14.21 -9.13 -8.01
N GLU A 327 -13.37 -9.85 -8.75
CA GLU A 327 -12.69 -11.04 -8.27
C GLU A 327 -11.96 -10.77 -6.93
N VAL A 328 -12.12 -11.67 -5.96
CA VAL A 328 -11.60 -11.50 -4.58
C VAL A 328 -10.08 -11.25 -4.54
N GLY A 329 -9.33 -11.70 -5.55
CA GLY A 329 -7.88 -11.48 -5.71
C GLY A 329 -7.50 -10.11 -6.30
N PHE A 330 -8.45 -9.31 -6.78
CA PHE A 330 -8.17 -7.99 -7.34
C PHE A 330 -7.70 -7.02 -6.26
N ARG A 331 -6.73 -6.16 -6.58
CA ARG A 331 -6.08 -5.22 -5.63
C ARG A 331 -5.92 -3.80 -6.20
N GLY A 332 -6.57 -3.49 -7.32
CA GLY A 332 -6.45 -2.17 -7.97
C GLY A 332 -7.27 -1.05 -7.32
N GLY A 333 -8.08 -1.37 -6.31
CA GLY A 333 -9.07 -0.47 -5.71
C GLY A 333 -10.37 -0.40 -6.51
N VAL A 334 -11.41 0.20 -5.93
CA VAL A 334 -12.76 0.30 -6.52
C VAL A 334 -13.25 1.74 -6.45
N ALA A 335 -13.38 2.38 -7.61
CA ALA A 335 -14.06 3.66 -7.73
C ALA A 335 -15.57 3.49 -7.65
N THR A 336 -16.26 4.43 -7.00
CA THR A 336 -17.69 4.37 -6.71
C THR A 336 -18.40 5.67 -7.09
N ALA A 337 -19.65 5.56 -7.52
CA ALA A 337 -20.61 6.64 -7.69
C ALA A 337 -22.00 6.15 -7.28
N VAL A 338 -22.89 7.08 -6.94
CA VAL A 338 -24.26 6.79 -6.49
C VAL A 338 -25.22 7.65 -7.31
N GLY A 339 -26.37 7.08 -7.69
CA GLY A 339 -27.43 7.79 -8.41
C GLY A 339 -28.52 6.83 -8.91
N ASP A 340 -29.74 7.31 -9.14
CA ASP A 340 -30.83 6.51 -9.72
C ASP A 340 -30.63 6.26 -11.23
N VAL A 341 -29.84 5.23 -11.57
CA VAL A 341 -29.55 4.86 -12.96
C VAL A 341 -30.60 3.86 -13.49
N THR A 342 -31.45 3.31 -12.64
CA THR A 342 -32.52 2.37 -13.03
C THR A 342 -33.87 3.06 -13.30
N GLY A 343 -34.02 4.30 -12.85
CA GLY A 343 -35.22 5.12 -13.01
C GLY A 343 -36.35 4.74 -12.06
N ASP A 344 -36.04 4.07 -10.94
CA ASP A 344 -37.03 3.64 -9.94
C ASP A 344 -37.12 4.60 -8.74
N SER A 345 -36.44 5.74 -8.82
CA SER A 345 -36.26 6.74 -7.76
C SER A 345 -35.47 6.27 -6.55
N VAL A 346 -34.82 5.10 -6.61
CA VAL A 346 -33.94 4.58 -5.56
C VAL A 346 -32.47 4.73 -6.00
N PRO A 347 -31.58 5.26 -5.15
CA PRO A 347 -30.16 5.41 -5.48
C PRO A 347 -29.50 4.06 -5.79
N ASP A 348 -28.84 3.93 -6.94
CA ASP A 348 -28.06 2.75 -7.32
C ASP A 348 -26.56 2.93 -7.06
N ILE A 349 -25.83 1.82 -6.91
CA ILE A 349 -24.37 1.83 -6.71
C ILE A 349 -23.66 1.50 -8.01
N VAL A 350 -22.87 2.45 -8.52
CA VAL A 350 -22.05 2.28 -9.72
C VAL A 350 -20.59 2.12 -9.32
N THR A 351 -19.94 1.08 -9.84
CA THR A 351 -18.54 0.76 -9.51
C THR A 351 -17.68 0.64 -10.76
N GLY A 352 -16.42 1.04 -10.65
CA GLY A 352 -15.36 0.83 -11.64
C GLY A 352 -14.09 0.29 -10.97
N PRO A 353 -13.39 -0.70 -11.52
CA PRO A 353 -12.13 -1.15 -10.94
C PRO A 353 -11.03 -0.13 -11.23
N GLY A 354 -10.07 0.00 -10.32
CA GLY A 354 -8.86 0.80 -10.54
C GLY A 354 -7.80 0.09 -11.39
N ALA A 355 -6.55 0.52 -11.26
CA ALA A 355 -5.43 0.05 -12.09
C ALA A 355 -5.24 -1.48 -12.01
N GLY A 356 -4.96 -2.10 -13.16
CA GLY A 356 -4.90 -3.56 -13.32
C GLY A 356 -6.24 -4.21 -13.63
N GLY A 357 -7.37 -3.51 -13.41
CA GLY A 357 -8.71 -3.94 -13.79
C GLY A 357 -9.06 -3.57 -15.23
N GLY A 358 -9.98 -4.31 -15.85
CA GLY A 358 -10.56 -3.96 -17.16
C GLY A 358 -11.45 -2.71 -17.09
N PRO A 359 -11.91 -2.16 -18.22
CA PRO A 359 -12.69 -0.91 -18.24
C PRO A 359 -14.18 -1.14 -17.96
N VAL A 360 -14.48 -2.04 -17.04
CA VAL A 360 -15.86 -2.44 -16.73
C VAL A 360 -16.52 -1.45 -15.79
N VAL A 361 -17.77 -1.13 -16.09
CA VAL A 361 -18.67 -0.42 -15.19
C VAL A 361 -19.76 -1.40 -14.77
N ASN A 362 -19.95 -1.56 -13.47
CA ASN A 362 -21.00 -2.39 -12.88
C ASN A 362 -22.00 -1.50 -12.16
N VAL A 363 -23.29 -1.76 -12.34
CA VAL A 363 -24.40 -1.06 -11.65
C VAL A 363 -25.17 -2.06 -10.81
N PHE A 364 -25.24 -1.81 -9.51
CA PHE A 364 -25.99 -2.60 -8.54
C PHE A 364 -27.24 -1.82 -8.12
N SER A 365 -28.40 -2.46 -8.21
CA SER A 365 -29.67 -1.81 -7.87
C SER A 365 -29.72 -1.48 -6.37
N GLY A 366 -30.13 -0.27 -6.04
CA GLY A 366 -30.36 0.14 -4.65
C GLY A 366 -31.48 -0.64 -3.96
N ALA A 367 -32.49 -1.03 -4.72
CA ALA A 367 -33.68 -1.70 -4.20
C ALA A 367 -33.38 -3.11 -3.66
N ASP A 368 -32.45 -3.84 -4.26
CA ASP A 368 -32.22 -5.26 -3.93
C ASP A 368 -30.75 -5.74 -3.99
N GLY A 369 -29.81 -4.85 -4.32
CA GLY A 369 -28.38 -5.14 -4.37
C GLY A 369 -27.93 -5.98 -5.57
N ARG A 370 -28.82 -6.28 -6.52
CA ARG A 370 -28.48 -7.11 -7.69
C ARG A 370 -27.70 -6.30 -8.71
N LEU A 371 -26.72 -6.94 -9.33
CA LEU A 371 -26.07 -6.41 -10.54
C LEU A 371 -27.11 -6.33 -11.67
N VAL A 372 -27.47 -5.13 -12.10
CA VAL A 372 -28.47 -4.87 -13.13
C VAL A 372 -27.87 -4.51 -14.49
N ARG A 373 -26.67 -3.92 -14.50
CA ARG A 373 -25.92 -3.65 -15.74
C ARG A 373 -24.41 -3.87 -15.55
N SER A 374 -23.76 -4.33 -16.61
CA SER A 374 -22.31 -4.48 -16.69
C SER A 374 -21.86 -4.30 -18.14
N TRP A 375 -20.94 -3.36 -18.39
CA TRP A 375 -20.41 -3.10 -19.74
C TRP A 375 -18.99 -2.55 -19.69
N PHE A 376 -18.29 -2.63 -20.82
CA PHE A 376 -16.99 -1.98 -20.98
C PHE A 376 -17.16 -0.55 -21.48
N ALA A 377 -16.67 0.41 -20.70
CA ALA A 377 -16.66 1.83 -21.06
C ALA A 377 -15.57 2.16 -22.08
N TYR A 378 -14.55 1.32 -22.24
CA TYR A 378 -13.44 1.50 -23.17
C TYR A 378 -13.09 0.17 -23.85
N GLU A 379 -12.02 0.18 -24.64
CA GLU A 379 -11.53 -0.99 -25.35
C GLU A 379 -11.18 -2.13 -24.38
N ASP A 380 -11.64 -3.35 -24.66
CA ASP A 380 -11.52 -4.54 -23.79
C ASP A 380 -10.09 -4.86 -23.33
N SER A 381 -9.07 -4.39 -24.06
CA SER A 381 -7.66 -4.55 -23.71
C SER A 381 -7.14 -3.52 -22.70
N PHE A 382 -7.88 -2.45 -22.43
CA PHE A 382 -7.47 -1.40 -21.51
C PHE A 382 -7.45 -1.93 -20.07
N ARG A 383 -6.38 -1.65 -19.32
CA ARG A 383 -6.19 -2.14 -17.94
C ARG A 383 -5.94 -1.01 -16.93
N GLY A 384 -6.27 0.22 -17.31
CA GLY A 384 -6.09 1.38 -16.45
C GLY A 384 -7.19 1.59 -15.42
N GLY A 385 -8.27 0.81 -15.51
CA GLY A 385 -9.47 1.02 -14.71
C GLY A 385 -10.31 2.20 -15.18
N VAL A 386 -11.41 2.46 -14.47
CA VAL A 386 -12.37 3.52 -14.80
C VAL A 386 -12.89 4.22 -13.54
N MET A 387 -13.18 5.51 -13.68
CA MET A 387 -13.71 6.38 -12.63
C MET A 387 -15.13 6.80 -13.02
N PRO A 388 -16.19 6.19 -12.48
CA PRO A 388 -17.57 6.56 -12.80
C PRO A 388 -18.02 7.81 -12.02
N ALA A 389 -18.99 8.53 -12.59
CA ALA A 389 -19.81 9.54 -11.95
C ALA A 389 -21.24 9.40 -12.48
N VAL A 390 -22.23 9.77 -11.67
CA VAL A 390 -23.65 9.55 -11.99
C VAL A 390 -24.43 10.86 -11.83
N GLY A 391 -25.40 11.09 -12.72
CA GLY A 391 -26.34 12.21 -12.67
C GLY A 391 -27.10 12.40 -13.99
N ASP A 392 -28.32 12.91 -13.92
CA ASP A 392 -29.18 13.13 -15.11
C ASP A 392 -28.65 14.32 -15.95
N VAL A 393 -28.01 14.01 -17.08
CA VAL A 393 -27.49 15.00 -18.03
C VAL A 393 -28.32 15.10 -19.30
N THR A 394 -29.13 14.09 -19.59
CA THR A 394 -30.09 14.09 -20.69
C THR A 394 -31.35 14.89 -20.35
N GLY A 395 -31.63 15.11 -19.07
CA GLY A 395 -32.77 15.84 -18.52
C GLY A 395 -34.05 15.03 -18.56
N ASP A 396 -33.91 13.72 -18.43
CA ASP A 396 -34.98 12.77 -18.73
C ASP A 396 -35.58 12.12 -17.47
N GLY A 397 -34.99 12.35 -16.31
CA GLY A 397 -35.41 11.82 -15.02
C GLY A 397 -34.77 10.47 -14.65
N VAL A 398 -33.88 9.93 -15.49
CA VAL A 398 -33.01 8.79 -15.16
C VAL A 398 -31.57 9.28 -15.15
N ALA A 399 -30.79 8.90 -14.13
CA ALA A 399 -29.42 9.33 -14.05
C ALA A 399 -28.54 8.66 -15.11
N ASP A 400 -27.65 9.44 -15.73
CA ASP A 400 -26.68 8.99 -16.72
C ASP A 400 -25.34 8.67 -16.06
N VAL A 401 -24.45 7.95 -16.77
CA VAL A 401 -23.13 7.57 -16.26
C VAL A 401 -22.01 8.21 -17.08
N ALA A 402 -21.25 9.11 -16.48
CA ALA A 402 -19.99 9.60 -17.03
C ALA A 402 -18.83 8.76 -16.52
N VAL A 403 -17.88 8.43 -17.40
CA VAL A 403 -16.75 7.55 -17.07
C VAL A 403 -15.46 8.19 -17.54
N GLY A 404 -14.55 8.46 -16.61
CA GLY A 404 -13.17 8.84 -16.90
C GLY A 404 -12.26 7.62 -17.03
N SER A 405 -11.35 7.59 -18.00
CA SER A 405 -10.31 6.55 -18.06
C SER A 405 -9.28 6.73 -16.96
N GLY A 406 -8.83 5.63 -16.36
CA GLY A 406 -7.77 5.63 -15.35
C GLY A 406 -6.35 5.64 -15.92
N THR A 407 -5.37 5.26 -15.08
CA THR A 407 -3.93 5.32 -15.38
C THR A 407 -3.53 4.49 -16.59
N GLY A 408 -2.62 5.00 -17.42
CA GLY A 408 -2.25 4.43 -18.72
C GLY A 408 -3.19 4.84 -19.87
N GLY A 409 -4.36 5.38 -19.55
CA GLY A 409 -5.32 5.93 -20.51
C GLY A 409 -5.16 7.43 -20.72
N GLY A 410 -5.66 7.94 -21.85
CA GLY A 410 -5.76 9.39 -22.05
C GLY A 410 -6.72 10.06 -21.07
N PRO A 411 -6.84 11.39 -21.04
CA PRO A 411 -7.90 12.08 -20.28
C PRO A 411 -9.25 11.99 -21.01
N ARG A 412 -9.66 10.78 -21.41
CA ARG A 412 -10.89 10.53 -22.16
C ARG A 412 -12.06 10.42 -21.19
N VAL A 413 -13.17 11.03 -21.57
CA VAL A 413 -14.45 10.97 -20.88
C VAL A 413 -15.48 10.43 -21.85
N ARG A 414 -16.26 9.44 -21.40
CA ARG A 414 -17.43 8.95 -22.12
C ARG A 414 -18.65 9.07 -21.25
N VAL A 415 -19.76 9.50 -21.82
CA VAL A 415 -21.05 9.66 -21.15
C VAL A 415 -22.04 8.67 -21.76
N PHE A 416 -22.72 7.90 -20.91
CA PHE A 416 -23.67 6.87 -21.28
C PHE A 416 -25.05 7.20 -20.72
N ASP A 417 -26.06 7.10 -21.55
CA ASP A 417 -27.47 7.29 -21.19
C ASP A 417 -27.91 6.23 -20.17
N GLY A 418 -28.55 6.63 -19.08
CA GLY A 418 -29.01 5.73 -18.02
C GLY A 418 -30.05 4.70 -18.47
N ARG A 419 -30.86 5.02 -19.48
CA ARG A 419 -31.99 4.17 -19.94
C ARG A 419 -31.54 3.04 -20.83
N ASP A 420 -30.67 3.32 -21.80
CA ASP A 420 -30.32 2.38 -22.86
C ASP A 420 -28.81 2.18 -23.05
N ASN A 421 -27.99 2.87 -22.24
CA ASN A 421 -26.52 2.84 -22.31
C ASN A 421 -25.96 3.36 -23.64
N ALA A 422 -26.73 4.16 -24.40
CA ALA A 422 -26.25 4.83 -25.59
C ALA A 422 -25.18 5.87 -25.24
N VAL A 423 -24.19 6.03 -26.12
CA VAL A 423 -23.12 7.02 -25.91
C VAL A 423 -23.68 8.41 -26.21
N VAL A 424 -23.73 9.26 -25.18
CA VAL A 424 -24.15 10.66 -25.28
C VAL A 424 -22.99 11.53 -25.74
N ALA A 425 -21.79 11.32 -25.17
CA ALA A 425 -20.59 12.08 -25.52
C ALA A 425 -19.31 11.23 -25.37
N ASP A 426 -18.27 11.58 -26.13
CA ASP A 426 -16.95 10.95 -26.10
C ASP A 426 -15.88 11.97 -26.51
N PHE A 427 -15.06 12.40 -25.56
CA PHE A 427 -14.10 13.49 -25.78
C PHE A 427 -12.86 13.37 -24.87
N PHE A 428 -11.80 14.11 -25.21
CA PHE A 428 -10.64 14.30 -24.33
C PHE A 428 -10.79 15.62 -23.55
N ALA A 429 -10.79 15.54 -22.23
CA ALA A 429 -10.95 16.71 -21.36
C ALA A 429 -9.68 17.59 -21.30
N TYR A 430 -8.51 16.98 -21.54
CA TYR A 430 -7.22 17.65 -21.53
C TYR A 430 -6.37 17.18 -22.73
N GLU A 431 -5.10 17.57 -22.74
CA GLU A 431 -4.13 17.18 -23.77
C GLU A 431 -4.19 15.67 -24.07
N PRO A 432 -4.54 15.25 -25.30
CA PRO A 432 -4.76 13.84 -25.64
C PRO A 432 -3.54 12.95 -25.47
N THR A 433 -2.34 13.51 -25.31
CA THR A 433 -1.10 12.77 -25.05
C THR A 433 -0.83 12.52 -23.56
N PHE A 434 -1.57 13.15 -22.65
CA PHE A 434 -1.52 12.82 -21.22
C PHE A 434 -1.99 11.38 -20.98
N ARG A 435 -1.40 10.63 -20.04
CA ARG A 435 -1.63 9.18 -19.89
C ARG A 435 -2.04 8.74 -18.50
N ASP A 436 -2.34 9.67 -17.60
CA ASP A 436 -2.72 9.34 -16.22
C ASP A 436 -4.22 9.53 -15.96
N GLY A 437 -5.02 9.58 -17.03
CA GLY A 437 -6.46 9.54 -16.94
C GLY A 437 -7.13 10.85 -16.50
N VAL A 438 -8.39 10.75 -16.10
CA VAL A 438 -9.22 11.89 -15.69
C VAL A 438 -10.22 11.46 -14.62
N ASN A 439 -10.35 12.26 -13.57
CA ASN A 439 -11.41 12.14 -12.58
C ASN A 439 -12.62 12.95 -13.09
N VAL A 440 -13.82 12.40 -12.92
CA VAL A 440 -15.08 13.00 -13.41
C VAL A 440 -16.09 13.13 -12.28
N ALA A 441 -16.94 14.16 -12.36
CA ALA A 441 -18.14 14.32 -11.55
C ALA A 441 -19.25 14.92 -12.43
N ILE A 442 -20.52 14.70 -12.06
CA ILE A 442 -21.66 15.31 -12.73
C ILE A 442 -22.29 16.33 -11.79
N ALA A 443 -22.35 17.59 -12.22
CA ALA A 443 -23.08 18.65 -11.54
C ALA A 443 -24.46 18.77 -12.19
N THR A 444 -25.54 18.47 -11.45
CA THR A 444 -26.93 18.65 -11.87
C THR A 444 -27.58 19.83 -11.12
N GLY A 445 -28.79 20.25 -11.50
CA GLY A 445 -29.52 21.33 -10.83
C GLY A 445 -29.89 22.50 -11.75
N SER A 446 -30.30 23.62 -11.16
CA SER A 446 -30.93 24.73 -11.90
C SER A 446 -29.99 25.47 -12.86
N GLY A 447 -28.66 25.34 -12.69
CA GLY A 447 -27.63 25.82 -13.63
C GLY A 447 -27.47 24.98 -14.91
N GLY A 448 -28.22 23.88 -15.02
CA GLY A 448 -28.13 22.87 -16.07
C GLY A 448 -26.95 21.91 -15.88
N PRO A 449 -27.00 20.70 -16.45
CA PRO A 449 -26.02 19.66 -16.17
C PRO A 449 -24.63 19.99 -16.72
N ARG A 450 -23.57 19.63 -16.00
CA ARG A 450 -22.17 19.79 -16.42
C ARG A 450 -21.36 18.55 -16.05
N ILE A 451 -20.42 18.18 -16.92
CA ILE A 451 -19.35 17.25 -16.55
C ILE A 451 -18.19 18.06 -15.98
N LEU A 452 -17.85 17.83 -14.72
CA LEU A 452 -16.65 18.38 -14.10
C LEU A 452 -15.52 17.38 -14.25
N THR A 453 -14.32 17.90 -14.57
CA THR A 453 -13.14 17.06 -14.68
C THR A 453 -11.97 17.63 -13.89
N GLY A 454 -11.14 16.72 -13.39
CA GLY A 454 -9.81 17.00 -12.87
C GLY A 454 -8.82 15.98 -13.46
N PRO A 455 -7.62 16.38 -13.91
CA PRO A 455 -6.70 15.40 -14.46
C PRO A 455 -6.18 14.48 -13.36
N GLY A 456 -5.78 13.26 -13.74
CA GLY A 456 -5.13 12.32 -12.84
C GLY A 456 -3.74 12.80 -12.36
N VAL A 457 -3.06 11.92 -11.61
CA VAL A 457 -1.70 12.18 -11.09
C VAL A 457 -0.77 12.53 -12.26
N GLY A 458 0.14 13.48 -12.09
CA GLY A 458 0.96 14.04 -13.17
C GLY A 458 0.32 15.25 -13.87
N GLY A 459 -0.98 15.46 -13.71
CA GLY A 459 -1.70 16.63 -14.21
C GLY A 459 -1.64 17.84 -13.28
N ALA A 460 -1.67 19.04 -13.84
CA ALA A 460 -1.87 20.27 -13.07
C ALA A 460 -3.30 20.32 -12.51
N PRO A 461 -3.56 20.97 -11.35
CA PRO A 461 -4.88 20.98 -10.71
C PRO A 461 -5.90 21.90 -11.41
N LEU A 462 -6.14 21.64 -12.70
CA LEU A 462 -7.08 22.37 -13.56
C LEU A 462 -8.47 21.75 -13.45
N LEU A 463 -9.37 22.45 -12.77
CA LEU A 463 -10.80 22.16 -12.80
C LEU A 463 -11.36 22.62 -14.15
N ALA A 464 -12.07 21.75 -14.84
CA ALA A 464 -12.76 22.10 -16.08
C ALA A 464 -14.19 21.60 -16.07
N ALA A 465 -15.09 22.36 -16.70
CA ALA A 465 -16.49 21.99 -16.87
C ALA A 465 -16.82 21.88 -18.36
N PHE A 466 -17.60 20.88 -18.72
CA PHE A 466 -17.99 20.57 -20.09
C PHE A 466 -19.49 20.46 -20.23
N ASP A 467 -19.99 20.82 -21.40
CA ASP A 467 -21.35 20.45 -21.82
C ASP A 467 -21.43 18.93 -21.96
N PRO A 468 -22.37 18.26 -21.27
CA PRO A 468 -22.43 16.81 -21.23
C PRO A 468 -22.89 16.16 -22.53
N ARG A 469 -23.52 16.93 -23.45
CA ARG A 469 -24.02 16.43 -24.73
C ARG A 469 -23.03 16.65 -25.86
N THR A 470 -22.35 17.80 -25.88
CA THR A 470 -21.40 18.13 -26.95
C THR A 470 -19.95 17.79 -26.61
N GLY A 471 -19.61 17.68 -25.31
CA GLY A 471 -18.23 17.57 -24.86
C GLY A 471 -17.42 18.86 -25.01
N GLU A 472 -18.08 19.99 -25.29
CA GLU A 472 -17.40 21.28 -25.38
C GLU A 472 -17.08 21.84 -24.00
N ARG A 473 -15.86 22.36 -23.83
CA ARG A 473 -15.43 22.98 -22.57
C ARG A 473 -16.12 24.34 -22.39
N VAL A 474 -16.89 24.48 -21.32
CA VAL A 474 -17.63 25.72 -20.99
C VAL A 474 -16.93 26.57 -19.93
N ALA A 475 -16.10 25.96 -19.07
CA ALA A 475 -15.34 26.68 -18.06
C ALA A 475 -14.04 25.96 -17.68
N GLY A 476 -13.17 26.70 -16.98
CA GLY A 476 -12.20 26.06 -16.09
C GLY A 476 -11.12 26.99 -15.57
N GLN A 477 -10.55 26.57 -14.45
CA GLN A 477 -9.65 27.37 -13.63
C GLN A 477 -8.76 26.45 -12.79
N PHE A 478 -7.58 26.94 -12.41
CA PHE A 478 -6.73 26.20 -11.47
C PHE A 478 -7.33 26.27 -10.06
N ALA A 479 -7.57 25.12 -9.44
CA ALA A 479 -8.07 25.01 -8.08
C ALA A 479 -6.97 25.29 -7.03
N PHE A 480 -5.73 24.97 -7.38
CA PHE A 480 -4.53 25.10 -6.56
C PHE A 480 -3.36 25.62 -7.40
N ASP A 481 -2.17 25.71 -6.82
CA ASP A 481 -0.96 26.16 -7.52
C ASP A 481 -0.73 25.35 -8.82
N PRO A 482 -0.65 26.00 -10.00
CA PRO A 482 -0.50 25.34 -11.30
C PRO A 482 0.79 24.55 -11.47
N SER A 483 1.78 24.69 -10.58
CA SER A 483 3.02 23.91 -10.58
C SER A 483 2.86 22.52 -9.97
N LEU A 484 1.79 22.30 -9.19
CA LEU A 484 1.50 21.00 -8.60
C LEU A 484 1.16 19.97 -9.69
N ARG A 485 1.55 18.72 -9.45
CA ARG A 485 1.33 17.61 -10.39
C ARG A 485 0.64 16.43 -9.70
N GLY A 486 -0.06 16.68 -8.59
CA GLY A 486 -0.79 15.65 -7.87
C GLY A 486 -2.09 15.20 -8.55
N GLY A 487 -2.53 15.91 -9.59
CA GLY A 487 -3.88 15.77 -10.12
C GLY A 487 -4.93 16.47 -9.25
N LEU A 488 -6.20 16.27 -9.59
CA LEU A 488 -7.34 16.93 -8.96
C LEU A 488 -8.51 15.95 -8.79
N SER A 489 -8.95 15.73 -7.55
CA SER A 489 -10.22 15.07 -7.28
C SER A 489 -11.36 16.08 -7.44
N VAL A 490 -12.47 15.66 -8.03
CA VAL A 490 -13.64 16.50 -8.28
C VAL A 490 -14.91 15.81 -7.79
N ALA A 491 -15.84 16.60 -7.27
CA ALA A 491 -17.20 16.22 -6.90
C ALA A 491 -18.14 17.41 -7.12
N ALA A 492 -19.44 17.16 -7.14
CA ALA A 492 -20.44 18.20 -7.27
C ALA A 492 -21.66 17.90 -6.40
N GLY A 493 -22.31 18.94 -5.91
CA GLY A 493 -23.59 18.86 -5.21
C GLY A 493 -23.92 20.22 -4.58
N ASP A 494 -25.19 20.47 -4.31
CA ASP A 494 -25.67 21.74 -3.72
C ASP A 494 -25.32 21.79 -2.23
N VAL A 495 -24.15 22.33 -1.89
CA VAL A 495 -23.68 22.45 -0.49
C VAL A 495 -24.05 23.80 0.12
N THR A 496 -24.42 24.78 -0.70
CA THR A 496 -24.89 26.10 -0.26
C THR A 496 -26.40 26.18 -0.06
N GLY A 497 -27.16 25.23 -0.61
CA GLY A 497 -28.62 25.19 -0.58
C GLY A 497 -29.29 26.18 -1.52
N ASP A 498 -28.60 26.59 -2.58
CA ASP A 498 -29.09 27.59 -3.54
C ASP A 498 -29.78 26.97 -4.78
N GLY A 499 -29.79 25.64 -4.87
CA GLY A 499 -30.37 24.88 -5.97
C GLY A 499 -29.46 24.73 -7.19
N VAL A 500 -28.20 25.15 -7.11
CA VAL A 500 -27.14 24.94 -8.10
C VAL A 500 -26.06 24.05 -7.48
N ALA A 501 -25.63 23.00 -8.18
CA ALA A 501 -24.53 22.18 -7.67
C ALA A 501 -23.22 22.97 -7.60
N ASP A 502 -22.67 23.06 -6.40
CA ASP A 502 -21.35 23.58 -6.12
C ASP A 502 -20.26 22.60 -6.55
N TRP A 503 -19.08 23.11 -6.87
CA TRP A 503 -17.95 22.33 -7.35
C TRP A 503 -16.96 22.12 -6.22
N VAL A 504 -16.82 20.88 -5.76
CA VAL A 504 -15.94 20.51 -4.65
C VAL A 504 -14.69 19.86 -5.22
N VAL A 505 -13.52 20.32 -4.81
CA VAL A 505 -12.24 19.81 -5.31
C VAL A 505 -11.28 19.43 -4.20
N GLY A 506 -10.53 18.35 -4.43
CA GLY A 506 -9.51 17.83 -3.52
C GLY A 506 -8.14 17.78 -4.17
N GLY A 507 -7.11 18.23 -3.43
CA GLY A 507 -5.72 18.13 -3.89
C GLY A 507 -5.25 16.67 -3.98
N GLY A 508 -4.63 16.29 -5.09
CA GLY A 508 -4.07 14.95 -5.26
C GLY A 508 -2.72 14.71 -4.55
N PRO A 509 -2.13 13.50 -4.66
CA PRO A 509 -0.89 13.14 -3.99
C PRO A 509 0.28 14.10 -4.23
N GLY A 510 1.10 14.33 -3.21
CA GLY A 510 2.17 15.33 -3.21
C GLY A 510 1.72 16.73 -2.76
N GLY A 511 0.42 17.01 -2.78
CA GLY A 511 -0.21 18.16 -2.11
C GLY A 511 -0.73 17.81 -0.72
N GLY A 512 -1.03 18.84 0.09
CA GLY A 512 -1.77 18.64 1.35
C GLY A 512 -3.22 18.19 1.08
N PRO A 513 -3.92 17.60 2.08
CA PRO A 513 -5.31 17.16 1.95
C PRO A 513 -6.30 18.34 1.99
N VAL A 514 -6.09 19.33 1.13
CA VAL A 514 -6.91 20.53 1.06
C VAL A 514 -8.13 20.26 0.20
N VAL A 515 -9.29 20.65 0.72
CA VAL A 515 -10.56 20.68 0.00
C VAL A 515 -10.95 22.13 -0.21
N ARG A 516 -11.46 22.47 -1.40
CA ARG A 516 -12.02 23.78 -1.71
C ARG A 516 -13.38 23.64 -2.39
N THR A 517 -14.24 24.62 -2.20
CA THR A 517 -15.57 24.67 -2.81
C THR A 517 -15.72 25.92 -3.66
N PHE A 518 -16.17 25.76 -4.90
CA PHE A 518 -16.49 26.85 -5.82
C PHE A 518 -17.99 26.86 -6.09
N ASP A 519 -18.62 28.00 -5.83
CA ASP A 519 -20.01 28.27 -6.16
C ASP A 519 -20.06 28.86 -7.57
N PRO A 520 -20.61 28.14 -8.56
CA PRO A 520 -20.71 28.62 -9.93
C PRO A 520 -21.84 29.65 -10.13
N ALA A 521 -22.83 29.72 -9.24
CA ALA A 521 -23.90 30.72 -9.30
C ALA A 521 -23.39 32.10 -8.87
N ALA A 522 -22.60 32.15 -7.79
CA ALA A 522 -21.93 33.36 -7.34
C ALA A 522 -20.61 33.64 -8.07
N GLY A 523 -20.00 32.63 -8.69
CA GLY A 523 -18.73 32.73 -9.39
C GLY A 523 -17.52 32.92 -8.47
N VAL A 524 -17.58 32.39 -7.24
CA VAL A 524 -16.57 32.60 -6.20
C VAL A 524 -16.14 31.29 -5.53
N TRP A 525 -14.91 31.26 -5.02
CA TRP A 525 -14.48 30.23 -4.07
C TRP A 525 -15.01 30.58 -2.69
N LEU A 526 -15.73 29.65 -2.05
CA LEU A 526 -16.36 29.87 -0.76
C LEU A 526 -15.37 29.74 0.42
N GLY A 527 -14.38 28.85 0.29
CA GLY A 527 -13.37 28.61 1.32
C GLY A 527 -12.53 27.36 1.04
N ASP A 528 -11.58 27.10 1.94
CA ASP A 528 -10.78 25.89 1.96
C ASP A 528 -10.51 25.36 3.38
N PHE A 529 -10.31 24.06 3.49
CA PHE A 529 -9.96 23.41 4.76
C PHE A 529 -9.08 22.17 4.52
N PHE A 530 -8.36 21.75 5.56
CA PHE A 530 -7.63 20.48 5.56
C PHE A 530 -8.54 19.35 6.06
N ALA A 531 -8.85 18.41 5.18
CA ALA A 531 -9.70 17.26 5.49
C ALA A 531 -9.01 16.20 6.36
N PHE A 532 -7.68 16.22 6.43
CA PHE A 532 -6.84 15.29 7.21
C PHE A 532 -5.65 16.05 7.79
N ASP A 533 -4.69 15.36 8.41
CA ASP A 533 -3.45 15.97 8.90
C ASP A 533 -2.83 16.89 7.81
N PRO A 534 -2.67 18.20 8.09
CA PRO A 534 -2.02 19.13 7.17
C PRO A 534 -0.59 18.73 6.75
N ALA A 535 0.09 17.87 7.52
CA ALA A 535 1.39 17.31 7.17
C ALA A 535 1.29 16.14 6.16
N SER A 536 0.11 15.51 6.04
CA SER A 536 -0.11 14.44 5.08
C SER A 536 0.09 14.94 3.64
N ARG A 537 0.68 14.08 2.80
CA ARG A 537 0.88 14.32 1.37
C ARG A 537 0.20 13.27 0.50
N ALA A 538 -0.71 12.50 1.08
CA ALA A 538 -1.48 11.48 0.38
C ALA A 538 -2.57 12.08 -0.54
N GLY A 539 -2.82 13.39 -0.45
CA GLY A 539 -3.96 14.04 -1.11
C GLY A 539 -5.29 13.72 -0.44
N VAL A 540 -6.39 14.09 -1.09
CA VAL A 540 -7.76 13.86 -0.63
C VAL A 540 -8.70 13.58 -1.82
N ARG A 541 -9.56 12.59 -1.66
CA ARG A 541 -10.71 12.31 -2.52
C ARG A 541 -11.95 12.97 -1.94
N VAL A 542 -12.84 13.46 -2.80
CA VAL A 542 -14.05 14.19 -2.43
C VAL A 542 -15.28 13.58 -3.09
N ALA A 543 -16.41 13.65 -2.40
CA ALA A 543 -17.77 13.40 -2.89
C ALA A 543 -18.74 14.34 -2.18
N VAL A 544 -19.99 14.40 -2.64
CA VAL A 544 -21.09 15.10 -1.96
C VAL A 544 -22.27 14.14 -1.85
N ALA A 545 -22.93 14.12 -0.69
CA ALA A 545 -24.17 13.37 -0.47
C ALA A 545 -25.12 14.20 0.41
N GLY A 546 -26.36 14.41 -0.03
CA GLY A 546 -27.33 15.22 0.70
C GLY A 546 -26.80 16.60 1.11
N GLY A 547 -26.12 17.30 0.19
CA GLY A 547 -25.54 18.63 0.41
C GLY A 547 -24.33 18.68 1.34
N ARG A 548 -23.74 17.54 1.71
CA ARG A 548 -22.58 17.48 2.62
C ARG A 548 -21.36 16.91 1.92
N ILE A 549 -20.20 17.52 2.17
CA ILE A 549 -18.92 17.08 1.58
C ILE A 549 -18.43 15.85 2.34
N ALA A 550 -18.16 14.77 1.61
CA ALA A 550 -17.54 13.56 2.09
C ALA A 550 -16.08 13.47 1.58
N THR A 551 -15.11 13.29 2.48
CA THR A 551 -13.69 13.24 2.11
C THR A 551 -13.06 11.88 2.40
N GLY A 552 -12.12 11.40 1.58
CA GLY A 552 -11.36 10.17 1.83
C GLY A 552 -9.86 10.35 1.58
N GLN A 553 -9.00 9.61 2.27
CA GLN A 553 -7.55 9.68 2.07
C GLN A 553 -6.90 8.29 2.10
N SER A 554 -5.98 8.07 1.15
CA SER A 554 -5.09 6.89 1.14
C SER A 554 -3.88 7.09 2.05
N SER A 555 -4.02 6.92 3.36
CA SER A 555 -2.88 7.00 4.31
C SER A 555 -2.77 5.79 5.26
N ARG A 556 -1.60 5.66 5.90
CA ARG A 556 -1.27 4.64 6.91
C ARG A 556 -2.09 4.76 8.20
N GLU A 557 -2.71 5.91 8.45
CA GLU A 557 -3.46 6.20 9.70
C GLU A 557 -4.93 5.75 9.63
N GLY A 558 -5.34 5.28 8.46
CA GLY A 558 -6.73 5.02 8.16
C GLY A 558 -7.34 6.13 7.33
N SER A 559 -8.44 5.76 6.73
CA SER A 559 -9.24 6.58 5.85
C SER A 559 -10.45 6.98 6.66
N ALA A 560 -10.59 8.27 6.93
CA ALA A 560 -11.78 8.80 7.58
C ALA A 560 -12.67 9.33 6.48
N VAL A 561 -13.92 8.88 6.42
CA VAL A 561 -14.93 9.70 5.79
C VAL A 561 -15.18 10.86 6.76
N ARG A 562 -15.40 12.06 6.24
CA ARG A 562 -15.82 13.19 7.07
C ARG A 562 -16.96 13.87 6.34
N ILE A 563 -18.10 14.04 7.01
CA ILE A 563 -19.29 14.66 6.44
C ILE A 563 -19.56 15.96 7.21
N GLY A 564 -19.44 17.12 6.55
CA GLY A 564 -19.73 18.42 7.17
C GLY A 564 -19.19 19.64 6.40
N GLY A 565 -19.61 20.84 6.85
CA GLY A 565 -18.97 22.13 6.52
C GLY A 565 -17.83 22.45 7.48
N ASP A 566 -17.73 23.70 7.98
CA ASP A 566 -16.64 24.19 8.85
C ASP A 566 -16.46 23.39 10.17
N ASP A 567 -17.49 22.70 10.64
CA ASP A 567 -17.44 21.79 11.80
C ASP A 567 -17.42 20.33 11.31
N VAL A 568 -16.21 19.79 11.19
CA VAL A 568 -15.96 18.46 10.65
C VAL A 568 -16.08 17.39 11.74
N THR A 569 -17.15 16.59 11.73
CA THR A 569 -17.28 15.42 12.62
C THR A 569 -16.66 14.16 11.98
N PRO A 570 -15.94 13.31 12.75
CA PRO A 570 -15.39 12.07 12.22
C PRO A 570 -16.50 11.06 11.85
N PHE A 571 -16.49 10.55 10.61
CA PHE A 571 -17.34 9.43 10.16
C PHE A 571 -16.46 8.19 10.05
N GLY A 572 -16.54 7.30 11.04
CA GLY A 572 -15.94 5.95 11.01
C GLY A 572 -14.41 5.88 10.81
N ALA A 573 -13.73 4.98 11.49
CA ALA A 573 -12.35 4.64 11.16
C ALA A 573 -12.34 3.56 10.06
N PHE A 574 -11.99 3.91 8.82
CA PHE A 574 -11.66 2.93 7.78
C PHE A 574 -10.15 2.75 7.72
N ARG A 575 -9.62 1.61 7.28
CA ARG A 575 -8.18 1.42 7.10
C ARG A 575 -7.87 1.42 5.60
N GLY A 576 -6.96 2.30 5.14
CA GLY A 576 -6.50 2.39 3.73
C GLY A 576 -7.40 3.19 2.78
N GLY A 577 -6.88 3.55 1.59
CA GLY A 577 -7.53 4.48 0.63
C GLY A 577 -9.01 4.24 0.36
N VAL A 578 -9.75 5.32 0.09
CA VAL A 578 -11.20 5.28 -0.12
C VAL A 578 -11.57 6.08 -1.37
N TYR A 579 -12.41 5.49 -2.22
CA TYR A 579 -13.20 6.20 -3.20
C TYR A 579 -14.55 6.52 -2.58
N VAL A 580 -15.00 7.75 -2.71
CA VAL A 580 -16.29 8.19 -2.19
C VAL A 580 -17.17 8.55 -3.38
N GLY A 581 -18.37 8.01 -3.42
CA GLY A 581 -19.45 8.45 -4.30
C GLY A 581 -20.68 8.73 -3.45
N GLY A 582 -21.43 9.78 -3.79
CA GLY A 582 -22.62 10.19 -3.04
C GLY A 582 -23.66 10.81 -3.95
N GLU A 583 -24.91 10.80 -3.48
CA GLU A 583 -26.08 11.48 -4.06
C GLU A 583 -26.72 12.39 -3.00
#